data_AF-A0A940VY23-F1
#
_entry.id   AF-A0A940VY23-F1
#
_cell.length_a   1.000
_cell.length_b   1.000
_cell.length_c   1.000
_cell.angle_alpha   90.00
_cell.angle_beta   90.00
_cell.angle_gamma   90.00
#
_symmetry.space_group_name_H-M   'P 1'
#
loop_
_entity.id
_entity.type
_entity.pdbx_description
1 polymer ?
#
loop_
_entity_poly.entity_id
_entity_poly.type
_entity_poly.pdbx_seq_one_letter_code
_entity_poly.pdbx_strand_id
1 'polypeptide(L)'
;MQSYTAHESFWTDVKMALNMLRKAVFVGMIMQFIIFFLLFYSMDKEAYISGSKEKLSTKIFLKYHSNFFGNYNEYKWNVDPQLVPYAYGWAKLPAKIYNQMADYVAGETYAAQHQEIANSFQLSFLGYLASLAYFGIFYYKGRTWQDEKIIRGAQMVPLSIFNQNLAAAAKQNPLSWLTIHNLAGKQSINPFRKRLSTDTIVPFDLESKHILILGTSGSGKGVLVNQLVAQINQRRHEKRTGERCIFYDLKGEYVSKQMHKDDFVFSPFDSRSLKWNIFNDIETPPDYDVVAKSLFISPDTKDAYWYNCASDVFRTGLLYLKMKGTTSNKELWEFFSQKLEHIKKAFEQLPLGEQGALKHIDKADSPAAASIISILQERIQFFHY
;
A
#
# COMPACT_ATOMS: atom_id res chain seq x y z
N MET A 1 2.84 -1.44 13.97
CA MET A 1 2.26 -0.25 13.28
C MET A 1 0.74 -0.30 13.10
N GLN A 2 0.06 -1.46 13.17
CA GLN A 2 -1.42 -1.52 13.08
C GLN A 2 -2.18 -1.00 14.33
N SER A 3 -1.56 -0.96 15.51
CA SER A 3 -2.24 -0.47 16.73
C SER A 3 -2.27 1.07 16.84
N TYR A 4 -1.32 1.77 16.23
CA TYR A 4 -1.23 3.23 16.30
C TYR A 4 -2.24 3.90 15.36
N THR A 5 -2.49 3.32 14.18
CA THR A 5 -3.48 3.82 13.22
C THR A 5 -4.92 3.60 13.70
N ALA A 6 -5.20 2.52 14.42
CA ALA A 6 -6.54 2.24 14.97
C ALA A 6 -6.92 3.21 16.11
N HIS A 7 -5.94 3.64 16.91
CA HIS A 7 -6.21 4.54 18.02
C HIS A 7 -6.45 5.99 17.55
N GLU A 8 -5.77 6.44 16.49
CA GLU A 8 -6.06 7.73 15.86
C GLU A 8 -7.40 7.73 15.11
N SER A 9 -7.80 6.61 14.49
CA SER A 9 -9.09 6.53 13.80
C SER A 9 -10.26 6.68 14.78
N PHE A 10 -10.22 5.99 15.93
CA PHE A 10 -11.31 6.04 16.91
C PHE A 10 -11.59 7.46 17.42
N TRP A 11 -10.56 8.20 17.86
CA TRP A 11 -10.75 9.57 18.34
C TRP A 11 -11.17 10.53 17.23
N THR A 12 -10.75 10.28 16.00
CA THR A 12 -11.16 11.06 14.83
C THR A 12 -12.64 10.84 14.52
N ASP A 13 -13.09 9.58 14.55
CA ASP A 13 -14.49 9.20 14.36
C ASP A 13 -15.39 9.77 15.47
N VAL A 14 -14.94 9.72 16.72
CA VAL A 14 -15.64 10.33 17.87
C VAL A 14 -15.73 11.84 17.73
N LYS A 15 -14.65 12.53 17.36
CA LYS A 15 -14.66 13.98 17.09
C LYS A 15 -15.61 14.34 15.94
N MET A 16 -15.61 13.54 14.89
CA MET A 16 -16.51 13.72 13.75
C MET A 16 -17.98 13.55 14.17
N ALA A 17 -18.29 12.52 14.94
CA ALA A 17 -19.64 12.27 15.47
C ALA A 17 -20.10 13.41 16.41
N LEU A 18 -19.24 13.90 17.30
CA LEU A 18 -19.54 15.03 18.18
C LEU A 18 -19.78 16.33 17.39
N ASN A 19 -18.97 16.60 16.37
CA ASN A 19 -19.17 17.76 15.49
C ASN A 19 -20.46 17.65 14.69
N MET A 20 -20.81 16.46 14.21
CA MET A 20 -22.06 16.19 13.52
C MET A 20 -23.26 16.40 14.44
N LEU A 21 -23.20 15.91 15.68
CA LEU A 21 -24.23 16.14 16.69
C LEU A 21 -24.42 17.63 17.00
N ARG A 22 -23.32 18.38 17.20
CA ARG A 22 -23.37 19.83 17.40
C ARG A 22 -24.07 20.56 16.26
N LYS A 23 -23.72 20.22 15.01
CA LYS A 23 -24.36 20.80 13.81
C LYS A 23 -25.83 20.44 13.72
N ALA A 24 -26.20 19.18 14.00
CA ALA A 24 -27.58 18.74 13.97
C ALA A 24 -28.44 19.49 15.01
N VAL A 25 -27.95 19.62 16.25
CA VAL A 25 -28.63 20.38 17.31
C VAL A 25 -28.77 21.85 16.91
N PHE A 26 -27.73 22.46 16.33
CA PHE A 26 -27.77 23.84 15.87
C PHE A 26 -28.83 24.07 14.76
N VAL A 27 -28.93 23.15 13.79
CA VAL A 27 -29.98 23.18 12.75
C VAL A 27 -31.37 23.08 13.38
N GLY A 28 -31.54 22.17 14.34
CA GLY A 28 -32.80 22.01 15.08
C GLY A 28 -33.18 23.26 15.87
N MET A 29 -32.23 23.90 16.53
CA MET A 29 -32.42 25.14 17.27
C MET A 29 -32.83 26.31 16.37
N ILE A 30 -32.21 26.46 15.20
CA ILE A 30 -32.61 27.47 14.20
C ILE A 30 -34.04 27.22 13.74
N MET A 31 -34.38 25.97 13.40
CA MET A 31 -35.72 25.61 12.96
C MET A 31 -36.76 25.78 14.06
N GLN A 32 -36.41 25.46 15.32
CA GLN A 32 -37.25 25.71 16.48
C GLN A 32 -37.57 27.20 16.61
N PHE A 33 -36.56 28.07 16.53
CA PHE A 33 -36.76 29.51 16.60
C PHE A 33 -37.65 30.04 15.47
N ILE A 34 -37.44 29.56 14.24
CA ILE A 34 -38.27 29.93 13.07
C ILE A 34 -39.73 29.51 13.29
N ILE A 35 -39.98 28.27 13.70
CA ILE A 35 -41.34 27.76 13.92
C ILE A 35 -42.02 28.53 15.05
N PHE A 36 -41.32 28.74 16.17
CA PHE A 36 -41.85 29.51 17.29
C PHE A 36 -42.20 30.94 16.86
N PHE A 37 -41.31 31.61 16.12
CA PHE A 37 -41.54 32.97 15.65
C PHE A 37 -42.73 33.05 14.69
N LEU A 38 -42.89 32.09 13.77
CA LEU A 38 -44.03 32.04 12.86
C LEU A 38 -45.36 31.86 13.61
N LEU A 39 -45.41 30.91 14.54
CA LEU A 39 -46.60 30.66 15.37
C LEU A 39 -46.94 31.86 16.27
N PHE A 40 -45.92 32.45 16.90
CA PHE A 40 -46.06 33.65 17.72
C PHE A 40 -46.49 34.86 16.90
N TYR A 41 -46.05 34.99 15.65
CA TYR A 41 -46.46 36.07 14.77
C TYR A 41 -47.94 35.96 14.39
N SER A 42 -48.43 34.74 14.14
CA SER A 42 -49.84 34.46 13.79
C SER A 42 -50.84 34.59 14.94
N MET A 43 -50.37 34.65 16.18
CA MET A 43 -51.23 34.76 17.37
C MET A 43 -51.87 36.15 17.47
N ASP A 44 -53.16 36.20 17.84
CA ASP A 44 -53.81 37.45 18.22
C ASP A 44 -53.26 37.96 19.55
N LYS A 45 -52.78 39.21 19.55
CA LYS A 45 -52.15 39.88 20.71
C LYS A 45 -53.02 40.98 21.26
N GLU A 46 -54.18 41.21 20.67
CA GLU A 46 -55.09 42.24 21.13
C GLU A 46 -55.88 41.71 22.33
N ALA A 47 -55.91 42.50 23.39
CA ALA A 47 -56.73 42.25 24.57
C ALA A 47 -57.46 43.54 24.92
N TYR A 48 -58.70 43.42 25.35
CA TYR A 48 -59.56 44.57 25.69
C TYR A 48 -59.98 44.47 27.15
N ILE A 49 -60.29 45.62 27.75
CA ILE A 49 -60.90 45.63 29.08
C ILE A 49 -62.28 44.97 28.98
N SER A 50 -62.54 43.98 29.84
CA SER A 50 -63.78 43.21 29.85
C SER A 50 -65.01 44.13 29.90
N GLY A 51 -65.92 43.97 28.94
CA GLY A 51 -67.11 44.81 28.81
C GLY A 51 -66.89 46.19 28.15
N SER A 52 -65.69 46.50 27.65
CA SER A 52 -65.36 47.75 26.96
C SER A 52 -64.67 47.53 25.61
N LYS A 53 -64.59 48.58 24.78
CA LYS A 53 -63.80 48.58 23.52
C LYS A 53 -62.39 49.15 23.71
N GLU A 54 -61.97 49.40 24.94
CA GLU A 54 -60.65 49.96 25.23
C GLU A 54 -59.58 48.86 25.19
N LYS A 55 -58.60 49.04 24.29
CA LYS A 55 -57.49 48.10 24.11
C LYS A 55 -56.47 48.23 25.25
N LEU A 56 -56.08 47.11 25.82
CA LEU A 56 -55.02 47.04 26.81
C LEU A 56 -53.65 47.30 26.16
N SER A 57 -52.81 48.07 26.85
CA SER A 57 -51.50 48.47 26.33
C SER A 57 -50.54 47.28 26.18
N THR A 58 -49.65 47.35 25.19
CA THR A 58 -48.58 46.36 24.96
C THR A 58 -47.66 46.19 26.18
N LYS A 59 -47.55 47.20 27.04
CA LYS A 59 -46.75 47.11 28.29
C LYS A 59 -47.35 46.09 29.27
N ILE A 60 -48.67 46.05 29.38
CA ILE A 60 -49.38 45.09 30.24
C ILE A 60 -49.19 43.68 29.69
N PHE A 61 -49.35 43.50 28.38
CA PHE A 61 -49.07 42.23 27.69
C PHE A 61 -47.65 41.73 27.96
N LEU A 62 -46.63 42.59 27.82
CA LEU A 62 -45.23 42.22 28.05
C LEU A 62 -44.96 41.87 29.52
N LYS A 63 -45.52 42.62 30.48
CA LYS A 63 -45.38 42.31 31.91
C LYS A 63 -46.04 40.98 32.26
N TYR A 64 -47.25 40.72 31.76
CA TYR A 64 -47.97 39.49 32.00
C TYR A 64 -47.19 38.25 31.52
N HIS A 65 -46.68 38.31 30.29
CA HIS A 65 -45.97 37.20 29.65
C HIS A 65 -44.47 37.12 30.00
N SER A 66 -43.93 38.07 30.78
CA SER A 66 -42.50 38.08 31.16
C SER A 66 -42.07 36.81 31.89
N ASN A 67 -42.98 36.18 32.65
CA ASN A 67 -42.75 34.92 33.35
C ASN A 67 -42.55 33.70 32.44
N PHE A 68 -42.76 33.83 31.13
CA PHE A 68 -42.61 32.72 30.19
C PHE A 68 -41.16 32.29 30.01
N PHE A 69 -40.21 33.23 30.05
CA PHE A 69 -38.78 32.97 29.84
C PHE A 69 -37.92 33.11 31.11
N GLY A 70 -38.53 33.35 32.28
CA GLY A 70 -37.82 33.52 33.54
C GLY A 70 -38.75 33.50 34.76
N ASN A 71 -38.20 33.25 35.94
CA ASN A 71 -38.97 33.25 37.18
C ASN A 71 -39.00 34.66 37.80
N TYR A 72 -39.97 35.48 37.41
CA TYR A 72 -40.14 36.85 37.94
C TYR A 72 -41.23 36.93 39.02
N ASN A 73 -41.63 35.80 39.61
CA ASN A 73 -42.72 35.74 40.59
C ASN A 73 -42.51 36.64 41.83
N GLU A 74 -41.24 36.90 42.19
CA GLU A 74 -40.87 37.76 43.32
C GLU A 74 -40.74 39.25 42.93
N TYR A 75 -40.78 39.57 41.64
CA TYR A 75 -40.66 40.95 41.16
C TYR A 75 -41.95 41.74 41.45
N LYS A 76 -41.81 43.03 41.76
CA LYS A 76 -42.94 43.93 42.00
C LYS A 76 -43.10 44.89 40.82
N TRP A 77 -44.16 44.69 40.03
CA TRP A 77 -44.49 45.56 38.90
C TRP A 77 -45.20 46.82 39.37
N ASN A 78 -44.86 47.96 38.75
CA ASN A 78 -45.69 49.16 38.83
C ASN A 78 -47.03 48.88 38.14
N VAL A 79 -48.12 49.26 38.80
CA VAL A 79 -49.47 49.18 38.24
C VAL A 79 -49.61 50.17 37.08
N ASP A 80 -49.95 49.67 35.90
CA ASP A 80 -50.15 50.52 34.72
C ASP A 80 -51.45 51.33 34.84
N PRO A 81 -51.54 52.53 34.25
CA PRO A 81 -52.69 53.42 34.40
C PRO A 81 -54.05 52.77 34.15
N GLN A 82 -54.14 51.86 33.17
CA GLN A 82 -55.37 51.13 32.82
C GLN A 82 -55.81 50.11 33.88
N LEU A 83 -54.90 49.69 34.77
CA LEU A 83 -55.15 48.73 35.85
C LEU A 83 -55.31 49.40 37.22
N VAL A 84 -55.01 50.70 37.35
CA VAL A 84 -55.14 51.48 38.60
C VAL A 84 -56.55 51.38 39.22
N PRO A 85 -57.66 51.46 38.45
CA PRO A 85 -59.00 51.31 39.03
C PRO A 85 -59.24 49.96 39.72
N TYR A 86 -58.51 48.92 39.30
CA TYR A 86 -58.63 47.55 39.80
C TYR A 86 -57.58 47.21 40.87
N ALA A 87 -56.64 48.12 41.14
CA ALA A 87 -55.50 47.90 42.02
C ALA A 87 -55.75 48.31 43.48
N TYR A 88 -56.96 48.73 43.85
CA TYR A 88 -57.37 49.07 45.23
C TYR A 88 -56.37 50.00 45.97
N GLY A 89 -55.79 50.98 45.27
CA GLY A 89 -54.84 51.95 45.83
C GLY A 89 -53.36 51.50 45.86
N TRP A 90 -53.02 50.31 45.37
CA TRP A 90 -51.65 49.82 45.32
C TRP A 90 -50.89 50.39 44.12
N ALA A 91 -49.71 51.00 44.36
CA ALA A 91 -48.84 51.50 43.29
C ALA A 91 -47.93 50.42 42.67
N LYS A 92 -47.60 49.38 43.45
CA LYS A 92 -46.77 48.23 43.03
C LYS A 92 -47.38 46.92 43.51
N LEU A 93 -47.43 45.92 42.64
CA LEU A 93 -47.95 44.60 42.95
C LEU A 93 -46.92 43.51 42.65
N PRO A 94 -46.80 42.46 43.49
CA PRO A 94 -46.07 41.24 43.13
C PRO A 94 -46.54 40.68 41.79
N ALA A 95 -45.63 40.14 40.98
CA ALA A 95 -45.93 39.71 39.61
C ALA A 95 -47.09 38.71 39.51
N LYS A 96 -47.20 37.79 40.48
CA LYS A 96 -48.32 36.85 40.55
C LYS A 96 -49.68 37.57 40.71
N ILE A 97 -49.74 38.57 41.59
CA ILE A 97 -50.97 39.34 41.86
C ILE A 97 -51.26 40.30 40.70
N TYR A 98 -50.23 40.91 40.12
CA TYR A 98 -50.35 41.73 38.92
C TYR A 98 -50.94 40.92 37.75
N ASN A 99 -50.47 39.69 37.53
CA ASN A 99 -50.97 38.83 36.47
C ASN A 99 -52.43 38.45 36.71
N GLN A 100 -52.81 38.05 37.94
CA GLN A 100 -54.21 37.75 38.28
C GLN A 100 -55.14 38.94 38.01
N MET A 101 -54.71 40.15 38.37
CA MET A 101 -55.46 41.38 38.11
C MET A 101 -55.55 41.68 36.61
N ALA A 102 -54.44 41.61 35.87
CA ALA A 102 -54.43 41.86 34.44
C ALA A 102 -55.31 40.86 33.68
N ASP A 103 -55.34 39.59 34.10
CA ASP A 103 -56.17 38.55 33.51
C ASP A 103 -57.66 38.76 33.80
N TYR A 104 -58.00 39.14 35.03
CA TYR A 104 -59.36 39.50 35.41
C TYR A 104 -59.88 40.68 34.57
N VAL A 105 -59.06 41.73 34.40
CA VAL A 105 -59.40 42.90 33.57
C VAL A 105 -59.53 42.53 32.09
N ALA A 106 -58.72 41.59 31.61
CA ALA A 106 -58.75 41.12 30.22
C ALA A 106 -59.82 40.05 29.94
N GLY A 107 -60.62 39.65 30.94
CA GLY A 107 -61.64 38.61 30.79
C GLY A 107 -61.07 37.25 30.34
N GLU A 108 -59.99 36.79 30.97
CA GLU A 108 -59.27 35.53 30.68
C GLU A 108 -58.55 35.50 29.31
N THR A 109 -58.59 36.58 28.53
CA THR A 109 -57.90 36.67 27.23
C THR A 109 -56.38 36.52 27.38
N TYR A 110 -55.78 37.04 28.46
CA TYR A 110 -54.34 36.90 28.69
C TYR A 110 -53.94 35.48 29.11
N ALA A 111 -54.75 34.78 29.91
CA ALA A 111 -54.53 33.37 30.20
C ALA A 111 -54.62 32.51 28.93
N ALA A 112 -55.59 32.77 28.05
CA ALA A 112 -55.70 32.09 26.77
C ALA A 112 -54.48 32.35 25.86
N GLN A 113 -54.05 33.61 25.71
CA GLN A 113 -52.85 33.98 24.97
C GLN A 113 -51.59 33.33 25.56
N HIS A 114 -51.47 33.25 26.88
CA HIS A 114 -50.33 32.60 27.53
C HIS A 114 -50.28 31.10 27.23
N GLN A 115 -51.44 30.44 27.23
CA GLN A 115 -51.55 29.04 26.83
C GLN A 115 -51.20 28.85 25.36
N GLU A 116 -51.60 29.76 24.46
CA GLU A 116 -51.23 29.72 23.05
C GLU A 116 -49.72 29.92 22.82
N ILE A 117 -49.07 30.82 23.58
CA ILE A 117 -47.62 30.99 23.54
C ILE A 117 -46.92 29.73 24.04
N ALA A 118 -47.41 29.11 25.12
CA ALA A 118 -46.88 27.85 25.64
C ALA A 118 -47.01 26.71 24.62
N ASN A 119 -48.18 26.58 24.01
CA ASN A 119 -48.44 25.58 22.96
C ASN A 119 -47.55 25.83 21.74
N SER A 120 -47.39 27.09 21.32
CA SER A 120 -46.52 27.48 20.19
C SER A 120 -45.06 27.14 20.47
N PHE A 121 -44.59 27.36 21.70
CA PHE A 121 -43.24 26.98 22.12
C PHE A 121 -43.07 25.45 22.15
N GLN A 122 -44.04 24.71 22.67
CA GLN A 122 -44.00 23.24 22.66
C GLN A 122 -43.98 22.69 21.22
N LEU A 123 -44.84 23.20 20.34
CA LEU A 123 -44.88 22.82 18.93
C LEU A 123 -43.60 23.19 18.19
N SER A 124 -42.91 24.25 18.59
CA SER A 124 -41.64 24.65 17.98
C SER A 124 -40.55 23.57 18.09
N PHE A 125 -40.61 22.68 19.08
CA PHE A 125 -39.68 21.54 19.21
C PHE A 125 -39.79 20.54 18.05
N LEU A 126 -40.85 20.58 17.24
CA LEU A 126 -40.91 19.86 15.96
C LEU A 126 -39.79 20.29 15.01
N GLY A 127 -39.17 21.45 15.21
CA GLY A 127 -37.97 21.89 14.49
C GLY A 127 -36.80 20.90 14.58
N TYR A 128 -36.70 20.10 15.65
CA TYR A 128 -35.67 19.05 15.77
C TYR A 128 -35.89 17.85 14.83
N LEU A 129 -37.04 17.75 14.16
CA LEU A 129 -37.18 16.84 13.02
C LEU A 129 -36.19 17.19 11.90
N ALA A 130 -35.82 18.46 11.76
CA ALA A 130 -34.77 18.89 10.82
C ALA A 130 -33.38 18.36 11.24
N SER A 131 -33.11 18.20 12.54
CA SER A 131 -31.88 17.55 13.03
C SER A 131 -31.84 16.07 12.62
N LEU A 132 -32.96 15.36 12.72
CA LEU A 132 -33.07 13.96 12.26
C LEU A 132 -32.92 13.87 10.74
N ALA A 133 -33.54 14.78 9.99
CA ALA A 133 -33.38 14.85 8.55
C ALA A 133 -31.93 15.13 8.14
N TYR A 134 -31.23 16.03 8.85
CA TYR A 134 -29.82 16.30 8.66
C TYR A 134 -28.96 15.04 8.82
N PHE A 135 -29.19 14.24 9.88
CA PHE A 135 -28.50 12.97 10.06
C PHE A 135 -28.80 11.98 8.91
N GLY A 136 -30.07 11.88 8.49
CA GLY A 136 -30.46 11.01 7.38
C GLY A 136 -29.76 11.38 6.06
N ILE A 137 -29.76 12.68 5.72
CA ILE A 137 -29.08 13.19 4.51
C ILE A 137 -27.58 12.95 4.59
N PHE A 138 -26.97 13.21 5.75
CA PHE A 138 -25.53 13.01 5.93
C PHE A 138 -25.15 11.53 5.85
N TYR A 139 -25.91 10.64 6.48
CA TYR A 139 -25.67 9.20 6.43
C TYR A 139 -25.79 8.65 5.00
N TYR A 140 -26.80 9.11 4.26
CA TYR A 140 -26.96 8.76 2.85
C TYR A 140 -25.80 9.28 2.01
N LYS A 141 -25.45 10.57 2.13
CA LYS A 141 -24.35 11.17 1.38
C LYS A 141 -23.00 10.54 1.74
N GLY A 142 -22.75 10.24 3.01
CA GLY A 142 -21.51 9.64 3.50
C GLY A 142 -21.26 8.24 2.96
N ARG A 143 -22.32 7.48 2.63
CA ARG A 143 -22.18 6.19 1.93
C ARG A 143 -21.88 6.33 0.44
N THR A 144 -22.35 7.42 -0.17
CA THR A 144 -22.15 7.68 -1.61
C THR A 144 -20.85 8.41 -1.92
N TRP A 145 -20.31 9.18 -0.96
CA TRP A 145 -19.07 9.93 -1.11
C TRP A 145 -17.88 9.06 -0.69
N GLN A 146 -17.50 8.14 -1.55
CA GLN A 146 -16.16 7.55 -1.54
C GLN A 146 -15.50 7.98 -2.84
N ASP A 147 -14.66 9.02 -2.83
CA ASP A 147 -13.98 9.44 -4.05
C ASP A 147 -12.57 9.95 -3.78
N GLU A 148 -11.70 9.04 -3.30
CA GLU A 148 -10.34 9.08 -3.81
C GLU A 148 -10.37 8.49 -5.23
N LYS A 149 -10.67 9.35 -6.21
CA LYS A 149 -10.59 8.96 -7.62
C LYS A 149 -9.12 8.72 -7.96
N ILE A 150 -8.73 7.46 -8.10
CA ILE A 150 -7.37 7.12 -8.53
C ILE A 150 -7.21 7.58 -9.99
N ILE A 151 -6.37 8.58 -10.21
CA ILE A 151 -6.15 9.16 -11.54
C ILE A 151 -5.16 8.29 -12.35
N ARG A 152 -4.07 7.83 -11.72
CA ARG A 152 -2.99 7.04 -12.34
C ARG A 152 -2.05 6.44 -11.29
N GLY A 153 -1.24 5.47 -11.69
CA GLY A 153 -0.17 4.89 -10.86
C GLY A 153 -0.48 3.47 -10.36
N ALA A 154 0.38 2.97 -9.49
CA ALA A 154 0.22 1.64 -8.90
C ALA A 154 -1.00 1.63 -7.96
N GLN A 155 -1.82 0.58 -8.08
CA GLN A 155 -3.03 0.41 -7.28
C GLN A 155 -2.89 -0.82 -6.40
N MET A 156 -3.20 -0.65 -5.11
CA MET A 156 -3.40 -1.79 -4.23
C MET A 156 -4.84 -2.29 -4.41
N VAL A 157 -4.97 -3.54 -4.81
CA VAL A 157 -6.27 -4.19 -4.98
C VAL A 157 -6.40 -5.36 -4.00
N PRO A 158 -7.63 -5.70 -3.56
CA PRO A 158 -7.86 -6.93 -2.81
C PRO A 158 -7.31 -8.15 -3.54
N LEU A 159 -6.74 -9.10 -2.78
CA LEU A 159 -6.12 -10.31 -3.34
C LEU A 159 -7.09 -11.11 -4.23
N SER A 160 -8.38 -11.10 -3.91
CA SER A 160 -9.41 -11.75 -4.73
C SER A 160 -9.52 -11.16 -6.13
N ILE A 161 -9.50 -9.83 -6.25
CA ILE A 161 -9.55 -9.11 -7.54
C ILE A 161 -8.23 -9.32 -8.30
N PHE A 162 -7.10 -9.25 -7.59
CA PHE A 162 -5.79 -9.53 -8.17
C PHE A 162 -5.71 -10.94 -8.78
N ASN A 163 -6.10 -11.96 -8.02
CA ASN A 163 -6.11 -13.35 -8.47
C ASN A 163 -7.11 -13.57 -9.62
N GLN A 164 -8.26 -12.89 -9.62
CA GLN A 164 -9.20 -12.94 -10.75
C GLN A 164 -8.59 -12.38 -12.04
N ASN A 165 -7.90 -11.24 -11.96
CA ASN A 165 -7.24 -10.62 -13.11
C ASN A 165 -6.11 -11.52 -13.66
N LEU A 166 -5.28 -12.08 -12.77
CA LEU A 166 -4.23 -13.01 -13.17
C LEU A 166 -4.79 -14.31 -13.75
N ALA A 167 -5.87 -14.85 -13.19
CA ALA A 167 -6.53 -16.03 -13.74
C ALA A 167 -7.14 -15.76 -15.12
N ALA A 168 -7.68 -14.56 -15.36
CA ALA A 168 -8.18 -14.16 -16.68
C ALA A 168 -7.05 -14.10 -17.71
N ALA A 169 -5.88 -13.56 -17.35
CA ALA A 169 -4.70 -13.55 -18.21
C ALA A 169 -4.15 -14.97 -18.45
N ALA A 170 -4.07 -15.79 -17.39
CA ALA A 170 -3.56 -17.15 -17.47
C ALA A 170 -4.40 -18.06 -18.40
N LYS A 171 -5.72 -17.84 -18.51
CA LYS A 171 -6.59 -18.59 -19.43
C LYS A 171 -6.19 -18.47 -20.90
N GLN A 172 -5.46 -17.43 -21.28
CA GLN A 172 -5.03 -17.21 -22.66
C GLN A 172 -3.94 -18.19 -23.09
N ASN A 173 -3.21 -18.78 -22.13
CA ASN A 173 -2.11 -19.70 -22.40
C ASN A 173 -2.22 -20.97 -21.54
N PRO A 174 -2.39 -22.17 -22.15
CA PRO A 174 -2.57 -23.43 -21.43
C PRO A 174 -1.31 -23.88 -20.65
N LEU A 175 -0.17 -23.21 -20.85
CA LEU A 175 1.05 -23.44 -20.07
C LEU A 175 1.12 -22.60 -18.78
N SER A 176 0.14 -21.75 -18.51
CA SER A 176 0.07 -20.98 -17.25
C SER A 176 -0.25 -21.91 -16.08
N TRP A 177 0.81 -22.38 -15.42
CA TRP A 177 0.71 -23.45 -14.42
C TRP A 177 1.34 -23.09 -13.09
N LEU A 178 2.28 -22.14 -13.10
CA LEU A 178 2.93 -21.70 -11.89
C LEU A 178 1.93 -20.97 -10.99
N THR A 179 1.89 -21.39 -9.74
CA THR A 179 1.08 -20.80 -8.69
C THR A 179 1.97 -20.49 -7.49
N ILE A 180 1.69 -19.37 -6.84
CA ILE A 180 2.29 -18.99 -5.57
C ILE A 180 1.28 -19.33 -4.49
N HIS A 181 1.60 -20.32 -3.64
CA HIS A 181 0.68 -20.76 -2.61
C HIS A 181 0.68 -19.78 -1.45
N ASN A 182 -0.50 -19.24 -1.14
CA ASN A 182 -0.64 -18.42 0.06
C ASN A 182 -0.88 -19.34 1.27
N LEU A 183 0.19 -19.67 1.99
CA LEU A 183 0.13 -20.51 3.21
C LEU A 183 -0.69 -19.87 4.34
N ALA A 184 -1.02 -18.57 4.28
CA ALA A 184 -1.84 -17.90 5.29
C ALA A 184 -3.28 -18.44 5.36
N GLY A 185 -3.74 -19.22 4.37
CA GLY A 185 -5.07 -19.84 4.33
C GLY A 185 -5.19 -21.23 4.95
N LYS A 186 -4.12 -21.82 5.52
CA LYS A 186 -4.19 -23.16 6.13
C LYS A 186 -4.90 -23.20 7.49
N GLN A 187 -5.27 -22.06 8.06
CA GLN A 187 -6.10 -22.02 9.27
C GLN A 187 -7.57 -21.86 8.88
N SER A 188 -8.33 -22.95 9.07
CA SER A 188 -9.77 -23.02 9.37
C SER A 188 -10.72 -22.06 8.63
N ILE A 189 -11.72 -22.61 7.92
CA ILE A 189 -13.17 -22.40 8.17
C ILE A 189 -13.99 -22.84 6.93
N ASN A 190 -14.83 -23.86 7.17
CA ASN A 190 -16.09 -24.22 6.50
C ASN A 190 -16.06 -24.97 5.14
N PRO A 191 -16.47 -26.27 5.09
CA PRO A 191 -16.51 -27.09 3.88
C PRO A 191 -17.59 -26.68 2.85
N PHE A 192 -18.48 -25.72 3.17
CA PHE A 192 -19.56 -25.28 2.27
C PHE A 192 -19.25 -23.99 1.48
N ARG A 193 -18.08 -23.36 1.65
CA ARG A 193 -17.66 -22.23 0.81
C ARG A 193 -16.84 -22.74 -0.37
N LYS A 194 -17.32 -22.48 -1.59
CA LYS A 194 -16.57 -22.65 -2.85
C LYS A 194 -15.15 -22.13 -2.65
N ARG A 195 -14.16 -23.01 -2.79
CA ARG A 195 -12.73 -22.73 -2.62
C ARG A 195 -12.34 -21.59 -3.56
N LEU A 196 -12.39 -20.33 -3.10
CA LEU A 196 -11.68 -19.26 -3.79
C LEU A 196 -10.22 -19.63 -3.67
N SER A 197 -9.57 -19.88 -4.81
CA SER A 197 -8.14 -20.18 -4.83
C SER A 197 -7.39 -19.03 -4.16
N THR A 198 -6.84 -19.30 -2.97
CA THR A 198 -5.88 -18.42 -2.30
C THR A 198 -4.57 -18.33 -3.07
N ASP A 199 -4.38 -19.22 -4.03
CA ASP A 199 -3.21 -19.33 -4.87
C ASP A 199 -3.22 -18.23 -5.94
N THR A 200 -2.07 -17.59 -6.08
CA THR A 200 -1.83 -16.59 -7.12
C THR A 200 -1.19 -17.26 -8.31
N ILE A 201 -1.93 -17.40 -9.41
CA ILE A 201 -1.42 -17.94 -10.67
C ILE A 201 -0.50 -16.92 -11.36
N VAL A 202 0.61 -17.39 -11.92
CA VAL A 202 1.50 -16.59 -12.75
C VAL A 202 1.17 -16.92 -14.21
N PRO A 203 0.65 -15.95 -14.99
CA PRO A 203 0.46 -16.12 -16.43
C PRO A 203 1.79 -16.47 -17.12
N PHE A 204 1.77 -17.42 -18.05
CA PHE A 204 2.97 -17.92 -18.73
C PHE A 204 3.82 -16.80 -19.37
N ASP A 205 3.17 -15.79 -19.94
CA ASP A 205 3.84 -14.66 -20.59
C ASP A 205 4.61 -13.74 -19.60
N LEU A 206 4.39 -13.88 -18.30
CA LEU A 206 5.18 -13.19 -17.27
C LEU A 206 6.44 -13.97 -16.90
N GLU A 207 6.49 -15.28 -17.13
CA GLU A 207 7.64 -16.11 -16.75
C GLU A 207 8.91 -15.70 -17.51
N SER A 208 8.77 -15.29 -18.78
CA SER A 208 9.87 -14.81 -19.63
C SER A 208 10.31 -13.37 -19.34
N LYS A 209 9.59 -12.64 -18.48
CA LYS A 209 9.90 -11.22 -18.13
C LYS A 209 10.80 -11.09 -16.89
N HIS A 210 11.32 -12.21 -16.41
CA HIS A 210 12.09 -12.34 -15.16
C HIS A 210 11.28 -12.04 -13.90
N ILE A 211 11.68 -12.67 -12.79
CA ILE A 211 11.03 -12.50 -11.48
C ILE A 211 12.10 -12.11 -10.46
N LEU A 212 11.88 -10.99 -9.77
CA LEU A 212 12.72 -10.54 -8.67
C LEU A 212 12.04 -10.86 -7.34
N ILE A 213 12.65 -11.73 -6.52
CA ILE A 213 12.15 -12.10 -5.20
C ILE A 213 12.99 -11.39 -4.13
N LEU A 214 12.38 -10.44 -3.43
CA LEU A 214 13.02 -9.67 -2.35
C LEU A 214 12.55 -10.16 -0.98
N GLY A 215 13.48 -10.24 -0.03
CA GLY A 215 13.16 -10.60 1.36
C GLY A 215 14.39 -10.83 2.23
N THR A 216 14.26 -10.64 3.54
CA THR A 216 15.33 -10.88 4.52
C THR A 216 15.69 -12.37 4.63
N SER A 217 16.76 -12.71 5.35
CA SER A 217 17.04 -14.10 5.70
C SER A 217 15.87 -14.69 6.50
N GLY A 218 15.47 -15.93 6.20
CA GLY A 218 14.33 -16.59 6.83
C GLY A 218 12.94 -16.22 6.30
N SER A 219 12.82 -15.28 5.36
CA SER A 219 11.51 -14.87 4.77
C SER A 219 10.86 -15.89 3.83
N GLY A 220 11.49 -17.05 3.59
CA GLY A 220 10.91 -18.11 2.75
C GLY A 220 11.26 -18.04 1.25
N LYS A 221 12.25 -17.23 0.83
CA LYS A 221 12.68 -17.15 -0.59
C LYS A 221 13.00 -18.52 -1.21
N GLY A 222 13.82 -19.33 -0.53
CA GLY A 222 14.18 -20.67 -1.01
C GLY A 222 12.98 -21.63 -1.06
N VAL A 223 12.00 -21.45 -0.15
CA VAL A 223 10.74 -22.21 -0.17
C VAL A 223 9.92 -21.85 -1.40
N LEU A 224 9.78 -20.55 -1.71
CA LEU A 224 9.08 -20.08 -2.90
C LEU A 224 9.74 -20.61 -4.18
N VAL A 225 11.06 -20.50 -4.31
CA VAL A 225 11.78 -21.00 -5.49
C VAL A 225 11.60 -22.52 -5.65
N ASN A 226 11.78 -23.30 -4.58
CA ASN A 226 11.53 -24.75 -4.63
C ASN A 226 10.11 -25.10 -5.06
N GLN A 227 9.11 -24.33 -4.59
CA GLN A 227 7.72 -24.53 -4.98
C GLN A 227 7.50 -24.25 -6.47
N LEU A 228 8.12 -23.20 -7.02
CA LEU A 228 8.02 -22.88 -8.44
C LEU A 228 8.72 -23.93 -9.30
N VAL A 229 9.93 -24.36 -8.91
CA VAL A 229 10.70 -25.37 -9.63
C VAL A 229 9.97 -26.71 -9.68
N ALA A 230 9.38 -27.15 -8.57
CA ALA A 230 8.59 -28.38 -8.55
C ALA A 230 7.43 -28.33 -9.58
N GLN A 231 6.78 -27.17 -9.72
CA GLN A 231 5.72 -26.96 -10.71
C GLN A 231 6.26 -26.92 -12.15
N ILE A 232 7.42 -26.31 -12.38
CA ILE A 232 8.10 -26.32 -13.69
C ILE A 232 8.46 -27.76 -14.09
N ASN A 233 9.05 -28.53 -13.18
CA ASN A 233 9.41 -29.93 -13.43
C ASN A 233 8.15 -30.78 -13.71
N GLN A 234 7.09 -30.59 -12.92
CA GLN A 234 5.81 -31.26 -13.20
C GLN A 234 5.30 -30.87 -14.60
N ARG A 235 5.39 -29.58 -14.99
CA ARG A 235 4.90 -29.08 -16.29
C ARG A 235 5.64 -29.73 -17.43
N ARG A 236 6.96 -29.77 -17.28
CA ARG A 236 7.89 -30.44 -18.19
C ARG A 236 7.49 -31.90 -18.44
N HIS A 237 7.20 -32.65 -17.38
CA HIS A 237 6.81 -34.06 -17.52
C HIS A 237 5.41 -34.25 -18.11
N GLU A 238 4.40 -33.54 -17.61
CA GLU A 238 3.00 -33.75 -18.02
C GLU A 238 2.68 -33.16 -19.40
N LYS A 239 3.25 -32.00 -19.72
CA LYS A 239 3.04 -31.32 -21.01
C LYS A 239 4.13 -31.61 -22.04
N ARG A 240 5.15 -32.40 -21.66
CA ARG A 240 6.31 -32.71 -22.51
C ARG A 240 6.97 -31.43 -23.06
N THR A 241 7.07 -30.39 -22.24
CA THR A 241 7.74 -29.14 -22.64
C THR A 241 9.26 -29.33 -22.60
N GLY A 242 9.98 -28.52 -23.39
CA GLY A 242 11.44 -28.52 -23.45
C GLY A 242 12.12 -27.67 -22.37
N GLU A 243 11.41 -27.36 -21.28
CA GLU A 243 11.87 -26.44 -20.24
C GLU A 243 13.11 -27.00 -19.51
N ARG A 244 14.09 -26.13 -19.27
CA ARG A 244 15.34 -26.46 -18.56
C ARG A 244 15.59 -25.40 -17.50
N CYS A 245 16.08 -25.84 -16.35
CA CYS A 245 16.46 -24.96 -15.26
C CYS A 245 17.97 -25.10 -15.00
N ILE A 246 18.65 -23.97 -14.79
CA ILE A 246 20.05 -23.92 -14.34
C ILE A 246 20.03 -23.27 -12.96
N PHE A 247 20.55 -23.98 -11.96
CA PHE A 247 20.61 -23.49 -10.59
C PHE A 247 22.03 -23.14 -10.20
N TYR A 248 22.22 -21.90 -9.74
CA TYR A 248 23.40 -21.54 -8.98
C TYR A 248 23.16 -21.90 -7.50
N ASP A 249 23.56 -23.11 -7.11
CA ASP A 249 23.24 -23.70 -5.81
C ASP A 249 24.47 -23.81 -4.90
N LEU A 250 24.76 -22.74 -4.17
CA LEU A 250 25.90 -22.70 -3.22
C LEU A 250 25.73 -23.63 -2.01
N LYS A 251 24.49 -23.97 -1.63
CA LYS A 251 24.19 -24.73 -0.39
C LYS A 251 23.78 -26.18 -0.65
N GLY A 252 23.59 -26.56 -1.91
CA GLY A 252 23.02 -27.85 -2.27
C GLY A 252 21.52 -27.99 -1.92
N GLU A 253 20.79 -26.87 -1.75
CA GLU A 253 19.37 -26.93 -1.39
C GLU A 253 18.51 -27.43 -2.56
N TYR A 254 18.82 -27.01 -3.78
CA TYR A 254 18.06 -27.36 -4.97
C TYR A 254 18.47 -28.74 -5.48
N VAL A 255 19.77 -29.04 -5.48
CA VAL A 255 20.26 -30.37 -5.89
C VAL A 255 19.71 -31.48 -4.98
N SER A 256 19.52 -31.22 -3.68
CA SER A 256 18.97 -32.22 -2.76
C SER A 256 17.46 -32.45 -2.93
N LYS A 257 16.72 -31.46 -3.41
CA LYS A 257 15.23 -31.49 -3.48
C LYS A 257 14.68 -31.72 -4.88
N GLN A 258 15.37 -31.24 -5.91
CA GLN A 258 14.85 -31.12 -7.28
C GLN A 258 15.62 -31.96 -8.31
N MET A 259 16.78 -32.52 -7.93
CA MET A 259 17.61 -33.30 -8.85
C MET A 259 16.96 -34.65 -9.19
N HIS A 260 16.87 -34.92 -10.47
CA HIS A 260 16.49 -36.21 -11.04
C HIS A 260 17.71 -36.93 -11.61
N LYS A 261 17.53 -38.20 -12.01
CA LYS A 261 18.62 -39.06 -12.50
C LYS A 261 19.31 -38.52 -13.76
N ASP A 262 18.57 -37.82 -14.60
CA ASP A 262 19.05 -37.29 -15.88
C ASP A 262 19.55 -35.83 -15.78
N ASP A 263 19.58 -35.27 -14.56
CA ASP A 263 20.08 -33.92 -14.33
C ASP A 263 21.60 -33.92 -14.13
N PHE A 264 22.21 -32.78 -14.44
CA PHE A 264 23.65 -32.61 -14.38
C PHE A 264 24.07 -31.75 -13.19
N VAL A 265 25.14 -32.16 -12.52
CA VAL A 265 25.84 -31.35 -11.52
C VAL A 265 27.10 -30.80 -12.16
N PHE A 266 27.41 -29.53 -11.92
CA PHE A 266 28.67 -28.93 -12.32
C PHE A 266 29.31 -28.25 -11.11
N SER A 267 30.23 -28.97 -10.47
CA SER A 267 30.95 -28.52 -9.28
C SER A 267 32.27 -29.28 -9.16
N PRO A 268 33.43 -28.61 -9.12
CA PRO A 268 34.74 -29.30 -9.06
C PRO A 268 34.91 -30.16 -7.80
N PHE A 269 34.09 -29.94 -6.76
CA PHE A 269 34.17 -30.66 -5.49
C PHE A 269 33.08 -31.72 -5.32
N ASP A 270 32.26 -31.99 -6.36
CA ASP A 270 31.26 -33.05 -6.33
C ASP A 270 31.67 -34.21 -7.24
N SER A 271 31.71 -35.43 -6.70
CA SER A 271 32.03 -36.65 -7.46
C SER A 271 31.11 -36.93 -8.65
N ARG A 272 29.89 -36.37 -8.65
CA ARG A 272 28.89 -36.50 -9.72
C ARG A 272 29.06 -35.43 -10.80
N SER A 273 30.02 -34.52 -10.64
CA SER A 273 30.19 -33.40 -11.56
C SER A 273 30.46 -33.86 -12.98
N LEU A 274 29.91 -33.09 -13.92
CA LEU A 274 30.29 -33.16 -15.32
C LEU A 274 31.80 -33.00 -15.46
N LYS A 275 32.38 -33.83 -16.32
CA LYS A 275 33.75 -33.66 -16.80
C LYS A 275 33.73 -32.58 -17.87
N TRP A 276 34.08 -31.37 -17.48
CA TRP A 276 34.11 -30.23 -18.37
C TRP A 276 35.55 -29.83 -18.68
N ASN A 277 35.78 -29.45 -19.93
CA ASN A 277 37.04 -28.91 -20.42
C ASN A 277 36.70 -27.62 -21.16
N ILE A 278 37.40 -26.53 -20.83
CA ILE A 278 37.15 -25.22 -21.44
C ILE A 278 37.27 -25.25 -22.97
N PHE A 279 38.15 -26.09 -23.51
CA PHE A 279 38.31 -26.23 -24.95
C PHE A 279 37.10 -26.88 -25.64
N ASN A 280 36.19 -27.52 -24.89
CA ASN A 280 34.94 -28.06 -25.45
C ASN A 280 33.93 -26.96 -25.80
N ASP A 281 34.05 -25.77 -25.22
CA ASP A 281 33.16 -24.63 -25.47
C ASP A 281 33.68 -23.73 -26.61
N ILE A 282 34.77 -24.12 -27.27
CA ILE A 282 35.44 -23.34 -28.31
C ILE A 282 35.34 -24.08 -29.65
N GLU A 283 34.40 -23.66 -30.50
CA GLU A 283 34.17 -24.25 -31.83
C GLU A 283 34.77 -23.39 -32.95
N THR A 284 34.75 -22.08 -32.77
CA THR A 284 35.12 -21.08 -33.77
C THR A 284 36.15 -20.08 -33.23
N PRO A 285 36.92 -19.39 -34.10
CA PRO A 285 37.91 -18.40 -33.64
C PRO A 285 37.35 -17.29 -32.73
N PRO A 286 36.13 -16.75 -32.92
CA PRO A 286 35.54 -15.80 -31.98
C PRO A 286 35.26 -16.34 -30.58
N ASP A 287 35.11 -17.66 -30.40
CA ASP A 287 34.77 -18.24 -29.09
C ASP A 287 35.91 -18.07 -28.08
N TYR A 288 37.16 -18.03 -28.54
CA TYR A 288 38.31 -17.72 -27.68
C TYR A 288 38.16 -16.37 -26.99
N ASP A 289 37.68 -15.36 -27.72
CA ASP A 289 37.42 -14.02 -27.18
C ASP A 289 36.25 -14.01 -26.20
N VAL A 290 35.17 -14.74 -26.50
CA VAL A 290 33.97 -14.83 -25.65
C VAL A 290 34.32 -15.51 -24.33
N VAL A 291 34.98 -16.67 -24.40
CA VAL A 291 35.40 -17.45 -23.23
C VAL A 291 36.36 -16.64 -22.37
N ALA A 292 37.38 -16.01 -22.95
CA ALA A 292 38.30 -15.17 -22.19
C ALA A 292 37.58 -14.01 -21.50
N LYS A 293 36.76 -13.24 -22.22
CA LYS A 293 36.02 -12.10 -21.64
C LYS A 293 35.04 -12.53 -20.54
N SER A 294 34.49 -13.74 -20.61
CA SER A 294 33.57 -14.27 -19.59
C SER A 294 34.25 -14.54 -18.24
N LEU A 295 35.54 -14.92 -18.25
CA LEU A 295 36.32 -15.20 -17.05
C LEU A 295 36.94 -13.94 -16.45
N PHE A 296 37.25 -12.95 -17.29
CA PHE A 296 37.99 -11.74 -16.92
C PHE A 296 37.09 -10.51 -16.80
N ILE A 297 36.03 -10.61 -15.99
CA ILE A 297 35.12 -9.48 -15.71
C ILE A 297 35.72 -8.60 -14.62
N SER A 298 35.92 -7.33 -14.94
CA SER A 298 36.43 -6.34 -13.98
C SER A 298 35.38 -5.97 -12.93
N PRO A 299 35.73 -5.93 -11.62
CA PRO A 299 34.83 -5.50 -10.56
C PRO A 299 34.56 -3.98 -10.57
N ASP A 300 35.52 -3.18 -11.03
CA ASP A 300 35.41 -1.72 -11.18
C ASP A 300 35.87 -1.31 -12.59
N THR A 301 35.31 -0.22 -13.09
CA THR A 301 35.70 0.41 -14.36
C THR A 301 37.15 0.89 -14.36
N LYS A 302 37.70 1.27 -13.20
CA LYS A 302 39.10 1.71 -13.07
C LYS A 302 40.12 0.61 -13.35
N ASP A 303 39.79 -0.64 -13.00
CA ASP A 303 40.66 -1.79 -13.18
C ASP A 303 40.45 -2.50 -14.53
N ALA A 304 39.48 -2.04 -15.32
CA ALA A 304 39.07 -2.70 -16.57
C ALA A 304 40.25 -2.89 -17.54
N TYR A 305 41.20 -1.96 -17.60
CA TYR A 305 42.40 -2.11 -18.42
C TYR A 305 43.19 -3.37 -18.07
N TRP A 306 43.45 -3.62 -16.78
CA TRP A 306 44.26 -4.75 -16.32
C TRP A 306 43.58 -6.09 -16.60
N TYR A 307 42.27 -6.15 -16.38
CA TYR A 307 41.44 -7.33 -16.68
C TYR A 307 41.37 -7.61 -18.18
N ASN A 308 41.25 -6.56 -19.01
CA ASN A 308 41.27 -6.72 -20.46
C ASN A 308 42.62 -7.24 -20.95
N CYS A 309 43.74 -6.75 -20.38
CA CYS A 309 45.07 -7.28 -20.69
C CYS A 309 45.23 -8.75 -20.26
N ALA A 310 44.75 -9.12 -19.07
CA ALA A 310 44.77 -10.50 -18.61
C ALA A 310 43.91 -11.42 -19.51
N SER A 311 42.74 -10.93 -19.94
CA SER A 311 41.89 -11.61 -20.91
C SER A 311 42.60 -11.85 -22.24
N ASP A 312 43.35 -10.87 -22.76
CA ASP A 312 44.09 -11.00 -24.02
C ASP A 312 45.23 -12.02 -23.88
N VAL A 313 45.99 -11.98 -22.79
CA VAL A 313 47.03 -12.97 -22.46
C VAL A 313 46.42 -14.37 -22.35
N PHE A 314 45.27 -14.52 -21.69
CA PHE A 314 44.58 -15.80 -21.56
C PHE A 314 44.11 -16.34 -22.92
N ARG A 315 43.48 -15.50 -23.74
CA ARG A 315 43.07 -15.81 -25.12
C ARG A 315 44.25 -16.32 -25.95
N THR A 316 45.38 -15.60 -25.95
CA THR A 316 46.58 -15.99 -26.69
C THR A 316 47.15 -17.33 -26.21
N GLY A 317 47.10 -17.60 -24.90
CA GLY A 317 47.49 -18.92 -24.38
C GLY A 317 46.57 -20.06 -24.83
N LEU A 318 45.25 -19.85 -24.87
CA LEU A 318 44.32 -20.84 -25.43
C LEU A 318 44.63 -21.15 -26.90
N LEU A 319 44.93 -20.13 -27.70
CA LEU A 319 45.32 -20.30 -29.11
C LEU A 319 46.64 -21.07 -29.26
N TYR A 320 47.64 -20.75 -28.43
CA TYR A 320 48.91 -21.46 -28.41
C TYR A 320 48.72 -22.95 -28.08
N LEU A 321 47.96 -23.25 -27.02
CA LEU A 321 47.67 -24.61 -26.58
C LEU A 321 46.90 -25.40 -27.64
N LYS A 322 45.94 -24.76 -28.32
CA LYS A 322 45.26 -25.36 -29.48
C LYS A 322 46.24 -25.68 -30.61
N MET A 323 47.12 -24.75 -30.97
CA MET A 323 48.13 -24.94 -32.01
C MET A 323 49.08 -26.11 -31.69
N LYS A 324 49.42 -26.30 -30.41
CA LYS A 324 50.26 -27.41 -29.93
C LYS A 324 49.52 -28.74 -29.76
N GLY A 325 48.19 -28.74 -29.84
CA GLY A 325 47.36 -29.93 -29.61
C GLY A 325 47.20 -30.31 -28.13
N THR A 326 47.71 -29.49 -27.20
CA THR A 326 47.65 -29.70 -25.75
C THR A 326 46.43 -28.97 -25.19
N THR A 327 45.26 -29.61 -25.23
CA THR A 327 43.96 -28.97 -25.02
C THR A 327 43.21 -29.50 -23.80
N SER A 328 43.90 -29.79 -22.71
CA SER A 328 43.29 -30.13 -21.41
C SER A 328 43.35 -28.97 -20.40
N ASN A 329 42.42 -28.95 -19.44
CA ASN A 329 42.44 -27.99 -18.33
C ASN A 329 43.74 -28.05 -17.51
N LYS A 330 44.30 -29.26 -17.34
CA LYS A 330 45.57 -29.47 -16.64
C LYS A 330 46.73 -28.80 -17.38
N GLU A 331 46.84 -29.01 -18.69
CA GLU A 331 47.88 -28.37 -19.52
C GLU A 331 47.71 -26.84 -19.54
N LEU A 332 46.48 -26.35 -19.54
CA LEU A 332 46.18 -24.93 -19.42
C LEU A 332 46.72 -24.34 -18.11
N TRP A 333 46.42 -24.98 -16.99
CA TRP A 333 46.92 -24.58 -15.68
C TRP A 333 48.46 -24.64 -15.62
N GLU A 334 49.05 -25.75 -16.07
CA GLU A 334 50.49 -25.94 -16.10
C GLU A 334 51.19 -24.90 -16.99
N PHE A 335 50.58 -24.53 -18.12
CA PHE A 335 51.11 -23.51 -19.03
C PHE A 335 51.23 -22.13 -18.34
N PHE A 336 50.14 -21.66 -17.74
CA PHE A 336 50.12 -20.35 -17.06
C PHE A 336 50.81 -20.34 -15.69
N SER A 337 51.20 -21.51 -15.18
CA SER A 337 52.04 -21.65 -13.98
C SER A 337 53.54 -21.55 -14.27
N GLN A 338 53.95 -21.53 -15.54
CA GLN A 338 55.36 -21.36 -15.93
C GLN A 338 55.83 -19.93 -15.68
N LYS A 339 57.16 -19.74 -15.69
CA LYS A 339 57.75 -18.39 -15.66
C LYS A 339 57.34 -17.62 -16.92
N LEU A 340 57.20 -16.30 -16.77
CA LEU A 340 56.70 -15.42 -17.82
C LEU A 340 57.53 -15.48 -19.10
N GLU A 341 58.85 -15.72 -19.01
CA GLU A 341 59.73 -15.86 -20.16
C GLU A 341 59.36 -17.06 -21.04
N HIS A 342 58.86 -18.15 -20.45
CA HIS A 342 58.41 -19.32 -21.19
C HIS A 342 57.08 -19.03 -21.91
N ILE A 343 56.16 -18.33 -21.24
CA ILE A 343 54.87 -17.90 -21.82
C ILE A 343 55.12 -16.96 -23.01
N LYS A 344 56.04 -16.00 -22.87
CA LYS A 344 56.45 -15.11 -23.98
C LYS A 344 56.97 -15.89 -25.18
N LYS A 345 57.95 -16.78 -24.96
CA LYS A 345 58.53 -17.63 -26.02
C LYS A 345 57.50 -18.53 -26.69
N ALA A 346 56.46 -18.94 -25.96
CA ALA A 346 55.34 -19.65 -26.54
C ALA A 346 54.51 -18.75 -27.47
N PHE A 347 54.18 -17.53 -27.02
CA PHE A 347 53.40 -16.58 -27.82
C PHE A 347 54.13 -16.13 -29.09
N GLU A 348 55.45 -15.99 -29.06
CA GLU A 348 56.28 -15.67 -30.23
C GLU A 348 56.21 -16.73 -31.35
N GLN A 349 55.74 -17.95 -31.05
CA GLN A 349 55.55 -19.02 -32.05
C GLN A 349 54.22 -18.91 -32.80
N LEU A 350 53.28 -18.09 -32.33
CA LEU A 350 51.98 -17.89 -32.99
C LEU A 350 52.14 -17.04 -34.26
N PRO A 351 51.17 -17.08 -35.20
CA PRO A 351 51.14 -16.16 -36.33
C PRO A 351 51.14 -14.69 -35.85
N LEU A 352 51.80 -13.78 -36.60
CA LEU A 352 51.97 -12.36 -36.21
C LEU A 352 50.66 -11.67 -35.79
N GLY A 353 49.53 -12.01 -36.42
CA GLY A 353 48.23 -11.46 -36.08
C GLY A 353 47.71 -11.83 -34.68
N GLU A 354 48.21 -12.92 -34.10
CA GLU A 354 47.78 -13.45 -32.79
C GLU A 354 48.76 -13.13 -31.65
N GLN A 355 49.89 -12.46 -31.96
CA GLN A 355 50.92 -12.10 -30.99
C GLN A 355 50.59 -10.83 -30.18
N GLY A 356 49.39 -10.26 -30.36
CA GLY A 356 48.99 -8.97 -29.78
C GLY A 356 49.18 -8.87 -28.26
N ALA A 357 48.99 -9.97 -27.52
CA ALA A 357 49.15 -10.00 -26.07
C ALA A 357 50.59 -9.79 -25.59
N LEU A 358 51.61 -10.01 -26.43
CA LEU A 358 53.01 -9.80 -26.04
C LEU A 358 53.28 -8.37 -25.57
N LYS A 359 52.59 -7.37 -26.13
CA LYS A 359 52.71 -5.95 -25.72
C LYS A 359 52.38 -5.72 -24.24
N HIS A 360 51.55 -6.59 -23.66
CA HIS A 360 51.10 -6.49 -22.26
C HIS A 360 52.10 -7.09 -21.28
N ILE A 361 52.94 -8.02 -21.75
CA ILE A 361 53.87 -8.81 -20.93
C ILE A 361 55.32 -8.71 -21.41
N ASP A 362 55.63 -7.72 -22.25
CA ASP A 362 56.96 -7.64 -22.88
C ASP A 362 58.09 -7.47 -21.86
N LYS A 363 57.89 -6.62 -20.85
CA LYS A 363 58.85 -6.45 -19.76
C LYS A 363 58.49 -7.40 -18.62
N ALA A 364 59.11 -8.58 -18.60
CA ALA A 364 58.82 -9.63 -17.63
C ALA A 364 58.98 -9.16 -16.18
N ASP A 365 59.98 -8.31 -15.91
CA ASP A 365 60.25 -7.74 -14.58
C ASP A 365 59.41 -6.49 -14.25
N SER A 366 58.48 -6.09 -15.13
CA SER A 366 57.68 -4.89 -14.88
C SER A 366 56.55 -5.16 -13.88
N PRO A 367 56.27 -4.22 -12.97
CA PRO A 367 55.11 -4.31 -12.07
C PRO A 367 53.78 -4.48 -12.83
N ALA A 368 53.67 -3.89 -14.02
CA ALA A 368 52.49 -4.01 -14.87
C ALA A 368 52.26 -5.45 -15.35
N ALA A 369 53.29 -6.11 -15.88
CA ALA A 369 53.19 -7.51 -16.31
C ALA A 369 52.89 -8.44 -15.12
N ALA A 370 53.54 -8.21 -13.98
CA ALA A 370 53.26 -8.97 -12.75
C ALA A 370 51.80 -8.87 -12.32
N SER A 371 51.21 -7.66 -12.33
CA SER A 371 49.79 -7.47 -12.01
C SER A 371 48.86 -8.20 -12.98
N ILE A 372 49.16 -8.17 -14.29
CA ILE A 372 48.35 -8.86 -15.31
C ILE A 372 48.37 -10.37 -15.10
N ILE A 373 49.55 -10.95 -14.86
CA ILE A 373 49.70 -12.39 -14.60
C ILE A 373 49.05 -12.78 -13.26
N SER A 374 49.13 -11.93 -12.24
CA SER A 374 48.44 -12.17 -10.97
C SER A 374 46.92 -12.25 -11.15
N ILE A 375 46.32 -11.31 -11.89
CA ILE A 375 44.88 -11.34 -12.22
C ILE A 375 44.55 -12.61 -13.03
N LEU A 376 45.40 -12.95 -14.00
CA LEU A 376 45.26 -14.18 -14.79
C LEU A 376 45.18 -15.40 -13.88
N GLN A 377 46.19 -15.61 -13.04
CA GLN A 377 46.31 -16.77 -12.15
C GLN A 377 45.14 -16.85 -11.15
N GLU A 378 44.72 -15.72 -10.57
CA GLU A 378 43.56 -15.67 -9.67
C GLU A 378 42.29 -16.19 -10.36
N ARG A 379 42.02 -15.76 -11.61
CA ARG A 379 40.80 -16.13 -12.33
C ARG A 379 40.81 -17.56 -12.87
N ILE A 380 41.98 -18.12 -13.15
CA ILE A 380 42.11 -19.49 -13.68
C ILE A 380 42.36 -20.53 -12.58
N GLN A 381 42.39 -20.13 -11.31
CA GLN A 381 42.74 -21.03 -10.19
C GLN A 381 41.86 -22.28 -10.13
N PHE A 382 40.60 -22.20 -10.59
CA PHE A 382 39.70 -23.34 -10.56
C PHE A 382 40.11 -24.48 -11.53
N PHE A 383 40.97 -24.23 -12.52
CA PHE A 383 41.52 -25.27 -13.40
C PHE A 383 42.60 -26.14 -12.76
N HIS A 384 43.09 -25.76 -11.57
CA HIS A 384 44.02 -26.56 -10.79
C HIS A 384 43.37 -27.83 -10.22
N TYR A 385 42.06 -27.78 -9.94
CA TYR A 385 41.26 -28.88 -9.38
C TYR A 385 40.59 -29.66 -10.51
#